data_AF-A0A315AHS9-F1
#
_entry.id   AF-A0A315AHS9-F1
#
_cell.length_a   1.000
_cell.length_b   1.000
_cell.length_c   1.000
_cell.angle_alpha   90.00
_cell.angle_beta   90.00
_cell.angle_gamma   90.00
#
_symmetry.space_group_name_H-M   'P 1'
#
loop_
_entity.id
_entity.type
_entity.pdbx_description
1 polymer ?
#
loop_
_entity_poly.entity_id
_entity_poly.type
_entity_poly.pdbx_seq_one_letter_code
_entity_poly.pdbx_strand_id
1 'polypeptide(L)'
;MSLFDWAAFRKTKAAVKWHTLLDLRGAIPAFIHISDGKMHEVNVLDILMLGLALGAYHIVDRCYLDFARLFNLHQSDAFFVTRNISNMNARRVYLSKVDRSTSMAMQGPRPLKHPPHRRLQML
;
A
#
# COMPACT_ATOMS: atom_id res chain seq x y z
N MET A 1 -3.71 33.46 -2.79
CA MET A 1 -3.87 32.84 -1.46
C MET A 1 -2.50 32.87 -0.79
N SER A 2 -2.36 33.58 0.33
CA SER A 2 -1.08 33.80 1.02
C SER A 2 -1.09 33.32 2.49
N LEU A 3 -2.10 32.53 2.89
CA LEU A 3 -2.24 32.08 4.28
C LEU A 3 -1.46 30.78 4.55
N PHE A 4 -1.31 29.94 3.52
CA PHE A 4 -0.64 28.64 3.62
C PHE A 4 0.25 28.43 2.39
N ASP A 5 1.41 29.10 2.38
CA ASP A 5 2.31 29.09 1.23
C ASP A 5 2.89 27.71 0.92
N TRP A 6 2.93 26.82 1.91
CA TRP A 6 3.37 25.43 1.76
C TRP A 6 2.28 24.49 1.20
N ALA A 7 0.99 24.85 1.27
CA ALA A 7 -0.14 23.98 0.92
C ALA A 7 -0.54 24.08 -0.57
N ALA A 8 0.45 24.06 -1.45
CA ALA A 8 0.25 24.26 -2.88
C ALA A 8 -0.55 23.10 -3.53
N PHE A 9 -1.42 23.43 -4.49
CA PHE A 9 -2.07 22.42 -5.34
C PHE A 9 -2.18 22.85 -6.80
N ARG A 10 -3.06 23.82 -7.10
CA ARG A 10 -3.24 24.40 -8.45
C ARG A 10 -3.16 25.93 -8.36
N LYS A 11 -3.04 26.62 -9.51
CA LYS A 11 -2.89 28.10 -9.56
C LYS A 11 -3.87 28.86 -8.66
N THR A 12 -5.12 28.40 -8.59
CA THR A 12 -6.19 29.05 -7.81
C THR A 12 -6.68 28.22 -6.62
N LYS A 13 -6.06 27.07 -6.30
CA LYS A 13 -6.50 26.16 -5.23
C LYS A 13 -5.33 25.73 -4.37
N ALA A 14 -5.52 25.76 -3.06
CA ALA A 14 -4.65 25.13 -2.07
C ALA A 14 -5.26 23.80 -1.61
N ALA A 15 -4.43 22.86 -1.17
CA ALA A 15 -4.90 21.63 -0.55
C ALA A 15 -3.84 21.09 0.42
N VAL A 16 -4.33 20.41 1.46
CA VAL A 16 -3.53 19.67 2.42
C VAL A 16 -3.98 18.21 2.35
N LYS A 17 -3.01 17.28 2.35
CA LYS A 17 -3.27 15.84 2.41
C LYS A 17 -2.70 15.28 3.71
N TRP A 18 -3.43 14.36 4.33
CA TRP A 18 -2.99 13.60 5.49
C TRP A 18 -2.86 12.14 5.12
N HIS A 19 -1.66 11.60 5.33
CA HIS A 19 -1.33 10.21 5.09
C HIS A 19 -1.09 9.53 6.42
N THR A 20 -1.91 8.55 6.75
CA THR A 20 -1.92 7.94 8.07
C THR A 20 -1.66 6.46 7.98
N LEU A 21 -0.70 5.98 8.75
CA LEU A 21 -0.54 4.57 9.07
C LEU A 21 -1.35 4.26 10.34
N LEU A 22 -2.31 3.36 10.23
CA LEU A 22 -3.20 3.00 11.34
C LEU A 22 -2.83 1.61 11.89
N ASP A 23 -2.62 1.51 13.20
CA ASP A 23 -2.55 0.21 13.87
C ASP A 23 -3.98 -0.26 14.22
N LEU A 24 -4.42 -1.32 13.54
CA LEU A 24 -5.77 -1.85 13.68
C LEU A 24 -6.04 -2.50 15.05
N ARG A 25 -5.00 -2.78 15.85
CA ARG A 25 -5.17 -3.34 17.20
C ARG A 25 -5.77 -2.32 18.17
N GLY A 26 -5.43 -1.04 18.00
CA GLY A 26 -5.85 0.04 18.89
C GLY A 26 -6.69 1.13 18.22
N ALA A 27 -6.84 1.10 16.89
CA ALA A 27 -7.34 2.23 16.09
C ALA A 27 -6.55 3.54 16.34
N ILE A 28 -5.27 3.41 16.70
CA ILE A 28 -4.38 4.54 16.97
C ILE A 28 -3.53 4.80 15.72
N PRO A 29 -3.45 6.05 15.23
CA PRO A 29 -2.48 6.43 14.21
C PRO A 29 -1.06 6.13 14.70
N ALA A 30 -0.36 5.21 14.05
CA ALA A 30 1.04 4.92 14.32
C ALA A 30 1.96 5.98 13.70
N PHE A 31 1.54 6.57 12.58
CA PHE A 31 2.29 7.61 11.89
C PHE A 31 1.35 8.50 11.08
N ILE A 32 1.64 9.81 11.05
CA ILE A 32 0.91 10.79 10.25
C ILE A 32 1.93 11.63 9.48
N HIS A 33 1.77 11.69 8.16
CA HIS A 33 2.51 12.59 7.29
C HIS A 33 1.56 13.60 6.63
N ILE A 34 1.87 14.87 6.78
CA ILE A 34 1.11 15.97 6.20
C ILE A 34 1.88 16.48 4.99
N SER A 35 1.21 16.54 3.84
CA SER A 35 1.79 17.01 2.59
C SER A 35 0.87 18.01 1.89
N ASP A 36 1.40 18.66 0.85
CA ASP A 36 0.63 19.53 -0.02
C ASP A 36 -0.27 18.72 -0.98
N GLY A 37 -1.10 19.42 -1.75
CA GLY A 37 -1.97 18.77 -2.73
C GLY A 37 -1.25 18.17 -3.94
N LYS A 38 -0.01 18.59 -4.22
CA LYS A 38 0.76 18.16 -5.39
C LYS A 38 1.44 16.82 -5.17
N MET A 39 1.73 16.45 -3.93
CA MET A 39 2.37 15.18 -3.62
C MET A 39 1.51 14.00 -4.08
N HIS A 40 2.08 13.14 -4.91
CA HIS A 40 1.45 11.88 -5.32
C HIS A 40 1.54 10.84 -4.19
N GLU A 41 0.46 10.09 -4.00
CA GLU A 41 0.31 9.13 -2.90
C GLU A 41 1.38 8.03 -2.95
N VAL A 42 1.78 7.59 -4.15
CA VAL A 42 2.88 6.61 -4.33
C VAL A 42 4.19 7.05 -3.68
N ASN A 43 4.50 8.35 -3.70
CA ASN A 43 5.74 8.91 -3.12
C ASN A 43 5.74 8.83 -1.60
N VAL A 44 4.56 8.84 -0.99
CA VAL A 44 4.42 8.79 0.45
C VAL A 44 4.76 7.40 1.01
N LEU A 45 4.71 6.36 0.17
CA LEU A 45 5.06 5.00 0.61
C LEU A 45 6.49 4.93 1.17
N ASP A 46 7.45 5.68 0.60
CA ASP A 46 8.84 5.72 1.12
C ASP A 46 8.90 6.31 2.53
N ILE A 47 8.03 7.28 2.83
CA ILE A 47 7.95 7.93 4.13
C ILE A 47 7.25 6.99 5.12
N LEU A 48 6.16 6.35 4.70
CA LEU A 48 5.41 5.40 5.54
C LEU A 48 6.24 4.16 5.88
N MET A 49 7.15 3.74 5.00
CA MET A 49 8.05 2.59 5.23
C MET A 49 8.85 2.72 6.52
N LEU A 50 9.15 3.93 7.00
CA LEU A 50 9.82 4.15 8.28
C LEU A 50 9.00 3.66 9.49
N GLY A 51 7.67 3.58 9.36
CA GLY A 51 6.76 3.15 10.42
C GLY A 51 6.18 1.75 10.24
N LEU A 52 6.52 1.03 9.16
CA LEU A 52 5.98 -0.30 8.91
C LEU A 52 6.68 -1.34 9.80
N ALA A 53 5.89 -2.30 10.29
CA ALA A 53 6.39 -3.34 11.19
C ALA A 53 6.80 -4.57 10.37
N LEU A 54 8.01 -5.07 10.62
CA LEU A 54 8.49 -6.32 10.04
C LEU A 54 7.54 -7.47 10.41
N GLY A 55 7.22 -8.33 9.45
CA GLY A 55 6.30 -9.46 9.60
C GLY A 55 4.81 -9.09 9.66
N ALA A 56 4.46 -7.80 9.58
CA ALA A 56 3.06 -7.37 9.60
C ALA A 56 2.44 -7.34 8.19
N TYR A 57 1.10 -7.40 8.16
CA TYR A 57 0.31 -7.22 6.95
C TYR A 57 -0.32 -5.83 6.94
N HIS A 58 -0.02 -5.05 5.91
CA HIS A 58 -0.50 -3.70 5.72
C HIS A 58 -1.58 -3.64 4.64
N ILE A 59 -2.75 -3.11 4.97
CA ILE A 59 -3.79 -2.86 3.98
C ILE A 59 -3.53 -1.48 3.37
N VAL A 60 -3.25 -1.45 2.07
CA VAL A 60 -2.88 -0.24 1.32
C VAL A 60 -3.88 0.06 0.21
N ASP A 61 -4.26 1.32 0.07
CA ASP A 61 -5.14 1.77 -1.00
C ASP A 61 -4.44 1.69 -2.38
N ARG A 62 -5.24 1.69 -3.44
CA ARG A 62 -4.80 1.64 -4.84
C ARG A 62 -4.02 2.89 -5.27
N CYS A 63 -4.20 4.02 -4.60
CA CYS A 63 -3.42 5.22 -4.89
C CYS A 63 -1.94 5.09 -4.53
N TYR A 64 -1.56 4.11 -3.68
CA TYR A 64 -0.17 3.81 -3.32
C TYR A 64 0.47 2.73 -4.21
N LEU A 65 -0.18 2.37 -5.32
CA LEU A 65 0.21 1.23 -6.13
C LEU A 65 1.40 1.55 -7.03
N ASP A 66 2.59 1.13 -6.60
CA ASP A 66 3.84 1.16 -7.35
C ASP A 66 4.56 -0.18 -7.14
N PHE A 67 4.73 -0.97 -8.21
CA PHE A 67 5.24 -2.33 -8.08
C PHE A 67 6.69 -2.41 -7.59
N ALA A 68 7.54 -1.42 -7.92
CA ALA A 68 8.92 -1.40 -7.47
C ALA A 68 8.99 -1.16 -5.96
N ARG A 69 8.24 -0.18 -5.45
CA ARG A 69 8.16 0.11 -4.01
C ARG A 69 7.52 -1.03 -3.24
N LEU A 70 6.45 -1.62 -3.77
CA LEU A 70 5.80 -2.78 -3.17
C LEU A 70 6.70 -4.02 -3.16
N PHE A 71 7.54 -4.20 -4.18
CA PHE A 71 8.52 -5.27 -4.21
C PHE A 71 9.60 -5.06 -3.14
N ASN A 72 10.13 -3.84 -3.01
CA ASN A 72 11.09 -3.51 -1.96
C ASN A 72 10.52 -3.73 -0.55
N LEU A 73 9.25 -3.34 -0.34
CA LEU A 73 8.53 -3.60 0.90
C LEU A 73 8.45 -5.10 1.21
N HIS A 74 8.15 -5.91 0.20
CA HIS A 74 8.11 -7.36 0.36
C HIS A 74 9.49 -7.95 0.68
N GLN A 75 10.56 -7.42 0.08
CA GLN A 75 11.94 -7.84 0.40
C GLN A 75 12.36 -7.48 1.83
N SER A 76 11.74 -6.47 2.45
CA SER A 76 11.99 -6.09 3.84
C SER A 76 11.07 -6.82 4.84
N ASP A 77 10.59 -8.01 4.53
CA ASP A 77 9.69 -8.82 5.37
C ASP A 77 8.38 -8.11 5.78
N ALA A 78 7.95 -7.09 5.05
CA ALA A 78 6.67 -6.42 5.27
C ALA A 78 5.69 -6.80 4.14
N PHE A 79 4.50 -7.26 4.52
CA PHE A 79 3.51 -7.75 3.57
C PHE A 79 2.41 -6.73 3.36
N PHE A 80 1.77 -6.78 2.19
CA PHE A 80 0.71 -5.85 1.85
C PHE A 80 -0.49 -6.51 1.19
N VAL A 81 -1.65 -5.90 1.38
CA VAL A 81 -2.90 -6.23 0.70
C VAL A 81 -3.41 -4.96 0.04
N THR A 82 -3.62 -5.00 -1.27
CA THR A 82 -4.22 -3.89 -2.01
C THR A 82 -5.37 -4.34 -2.87
N ARG A 83 -6.24 -3.39 -3.23
CA ARG A 83 -7.31 -3.63 -4.19
C ARG A 83 -6.76 -3.57 -5.62
N ASN A 84 -7.39 -4.30 -6.53
CA ASN A 84 -7.01 -4.24 -7.93
C ASN A 84 -7.43 -2.89 -8.59
N ILE A 85 -6.64 -2.41 -9.55
CA ILE A 85 -7.00 -1.33 -10.48
C ILE A 85 -7.35 -1.93 -11.85
N SER A 86 -8.25 -1.29 -12.60
CA SER A 86 -8.83 -1.85 -13.84
C SER A 86 -7.80 -2.16 -14.92
N ASN A 87 -6.67 -1.44 -14.95
CA ASN A 87 -5.59 -1.61 -15.92
C ASN A 87 -4.44 -2.49 -15.41
N MET A 88 -4.58 -3.14 -14.25
CA MET A 88 -3.55 -4.04 -13.74
C MET A 88 -3.48 -5.32 -14.56
N ASN A 89 -2.30 -5.65 -15.06
CA ASN A 89 -2.02 -6.95 -15.63
C ASN A 89 -1.60 -7.93 -14.53
N ALA A 90 -2.57 -8.62 -13.94
CA ALA A 90 -2.33 -9.62 -12.90
C ALA A 90 -3.04 -10.94 -13.23
N ARG A 91 -2.37 -12.05 -12.91
CA ARG A 91 -2.94 -13.40 -12.96
C ARG A 91 -3.27 -13.85 -11.55
N ARG A 92 -4.51 -14.27 -11.32
CA ARG A 92 -4.89 -14.93 -10.06
C ARG A 92 -4.14 -16.25 -9.94
N VAL A 93 -3.30 -16.39 -8.92
CA VAL A 93 -2.50 -17.60 -8.67
C VAL A 93 -3.33 -18.68 -7.96
N TYR A 94 -4.18 -18.28 -7.01
CA TYR A 94 -4.95 -19.19 -6.18
C TYR A 94 -6.29 -18.60 -5.73
N LEU A 95 -7.25 -19.47 -5.42
CA LEU A 95 -8.52 -19.14 -4.78
C LEU A 95 -8.92 -20.32 -3.88
N SER A 96 -9.19 -20.04 -2.60
CA SER A 96 -9.98 -20.96 -1.76
C SER A 96 -11.41 -20.46 -1.68
N LYS A 97 -12.39 -21.38 -1.74
CA LYS A 97 -13.73 -21.07 -1.25
C LYS A 97 -13.64 -20.98 0.27
N VAL A 98 -13.96 -19.82 0.84
CA VAL A 98 -14.06 -19.61 2.29
C VAL A 98 -15.53 -19.68 2.65
N ASP A 99 -15.86 -20.51 3.65
CA ASP A 99 -17.19 -20.51 4.25
C ASP A 99 -17.37 -19.21 5.05
N ARG A 100 -18.43 -18.47 4.75
CA ARG A 100 -18.73 -17.17 5.39
C ARG A 100 -19.17 -17.33 6.84
N SER A 101 -19.50 -18.55 7.27
CA SER A 101 -19.79 -18.86 8.67
C SER A 101 -18.55 -18.81 9.58
N THR A 102 -17.35 -18.91 9.00
CA THR A 102 -16.09 -18.92 9.73
C THR A 102 -15.44 -17.53 9.66
N SER A 103 -15.13 -16.92 10.81
CA SER A 103 -14.32 -15.69 10.83
C SER A 103 -12.96 -16.00 10.20
N MET A 104 -12.62 -15.25 9.16
CA MET A 104 -11.52 -15.56 8.26
C MET A 104 -10.17 -15.38 8.97
N ALA A 105 -9.43 -16.48 9.19
CA ALA A 105 -7.99 -16.42 9.46
C ALA A 105 -7.26 -16.47 8.12
N MET A 106 -6.47 -15.42 7.79
CA MET A 106 -5.50 -15.51 6.71
C MET A 106 -4.53 -16.66 7.04
N GLN A 107 -4.58 -17.74 6.27
CA GLN A 107 -3.50 -18.72 6.28
C GLN A 107 -2.28 -18.01 5.69
N GLY A 108 -1.16 -17.99 6.42
CA GLY A 108 0.07 -17.32 6.01
C GLY A 108 0.57 -17.75 4.61
N PRO A 109 1.54 -17.02 4.03
CA PRO A 109 2.04 -17.29 2.69
C PRO A 109 2.50 -18.74 2.58
N ARG A 110 1.73 -19.56 1.84
CA ARG A 110 2.14 -20.92 1.51
C ARG A 110 3.23 -20.84 0.44
N PRO A 111 4.33 -21.60 0.58
CA PRO A 111 5.34 -21.66 -0.47
C PRO A 111 4.71 -22.08 -1.78
N LEU A 112 5.05 -21.36 -2.85
CA LEU A 112 4.61 -21.69 -4.21
C LEU A 112 5.09 -23.10 -4.53
N LYS A 113 4.16 -24.04 -4.76
CA LYS A 113 4.50 -25.42 -5.10
C LYS A 113 5.26 -25.56 -6.42
N HIS A 114 5.18 -24.55 -7.29
CA HIS A 114 5.86 -24.52 -8.58
C HIS A 114 6.44 -23.12 -8.85
N PRO A 115 7.68 -23.02 -9.39
CA PRO A 115 8.27 -21.73 -9.72
C PRO A 115 7.44 -21.04 -10.81
N PRO A 116 7.28 -19.70 -10.75
CA PRO A 116 6.60 -18.98 -11.82
C PRO A 116 7.40 -19.16 -13.12
N HIS A 117 6.75 -19.69 -14.15
CA HIS A 117 7.31 -19.72 -15.50
C HIS A 117 7.76 -18.31 -15.87
N ARG A 118 9.06 -18.18 -16.18
CA ARG A 118 9.76 -16.95 -16.58
C ARG A 118 8.88 -16.06 -17.47
N ARG A 119 8.32 -14.99 -16.93
CA ARG A 119 8.09 -13.73 -17.64
C ARG A 119 7.87 -12.58 -16.66
N LEU A 120 8.94 -12.21 -15.97
CA LEU A 120 9.18 -10.83 -15.55
C LEU A 120 10.46 -10.42 -16.28
N GLN A 121 10.29 -9.88 -17.49
CA GLN A 121 11.31 -9.02 -18.07
C GLN A 121 11.00 -7.63 -17.55
N MET A 122 11.85 -7.17 -16.63
CA MET A 122 12.00 -5.75 -16.31
C MET A 122 12.33 -5.01 -17.60
N LEU A 123 11.47 -4.06 -17.95
CA LEU A 123 11.82 -2.79 -18.58
C LEU A 123 11.09 -1.71 -17.79
#